data_AF-A0A3C1X0Q6-F1
#
_entry.id   AF-A0A3C1X0Q6-F1
#
_cell.length_a   1.000
_cell.length_b   1.000
_cell.length_c   1.000
_cell.angle_alpha   90.00
_cell.angle_beta   90.00
_cell.angle_gamma   90.00
#
_symmetry.space_group_name_H-M   'P 1'
#
loop_
_entity.id
_entity.type
_entity.pdbx_description
1 polymer ?
#
loop_
_entity_poly.entity_id
_entity_poly.type
_entity_poly.pdbx_seq_one_letter_code
_entity_poly.pdbx_strand_id
1 'polypeptide(L)' 'GHLNICDDVIVNAKSTVDKDIKNPGMYTGILPLMPHKQWQNVGLWLVKLDKIVKYLNIKLKNLKD' A
#
# COMPACT_ATOMS: atom_id res chain seq x y z
N GLY A 1 -7.12 -12.12 16.06
CA GLY A 1 -6.71 -13.42 16.64
C GLY A 1 -7.08 -14.53 15.67
N HIS A 2 -6.41 -15.68 15.73
CA HIS A 2 -6.40 -16.73 14.68
C HIS A 2 -5.54 -16.36 13.47
N LEU A 3 -4.25 -16.08 13.69
CA LEU A 3 -3.27 -15.83 12.64
C LEU A 3 -2.05 -16.72 12.86
N ASN A 4 -1.49 -17.24 11.78
CA ASN A 4 -0.19 -17.93 11.77
C ASN A 4 0.88 -16.97 11.26
N ILE A 5 1.97 -16.82 12.00
CA ILE A 5 3.14 -16.01 11.64
C ILE A 5 4.34 -16.95 11.65
N CYS A 6 5.04 -17.07 10.52
CA CYS A 6 6.24 -17.91 10.42
C CYS A 6 7.44 -17.29 11.17
N ASP A 7 8.52 -18.06 11.27
CA ASP A 7 9.77 -17.60 11.85
C ASP A 7 10.39 -16.44 11.05
N ASP A 8 11.31 -15.71 11.68
CA ASP A 8 12.08 -14.60 11.11
C ASP A 8 11.23 -13.44 10.53
N VAL A 9 10.08 -13.17 11.16
CA VAL A 9 9.21 -12.03 10.84
C VAL A 9 9.46 -10.85 11.78
N ILE A 10 9.69 -9.67 11.19
CA ILE A 10 9.80 -8.40 11.91
C ILE A 10 8.61 -7.52 11.52
N VAL A 11 7.77 -7.15 12.48
CA VAL A 11 6.64 -6.24 12.26
C VAL A 11 6.98 -4.87 12.85
N ASN A 12 6.94 -3.84 12.02
CA ASN A 12 7.18 -2.47 12.48
C ASN A 12 6.07 -1.96 13.40
N ALA A 13 6.45 -1.08 14.33
CA ALA A 13 5.53 -0.47 15.28
C ALA A 13 4.29 0.15 14.60
N LYS A 14 3.14 0.03 15.26
CA LYS A 14 1.81 0.51 14.78
C LYS A 14 1.29 -0.15 13.51
N SER A 15 1.92 -1.22 13.03
CA SER A 15 1.36 -2.03 11.95
C SER A 15 0.27 -2.97 12.48
N THR A 16 -0.86 -3.02 11.79
CA THR A 16 -1.92 -4.01 12.04
C THR A 16 -1.62 -5.26 11.23
N VAL A 17 -1.63 -6.43 11.88
CA VAL A 17 -1.57 -7.74 11.21
C VAL A 17 -2.96 -8.36 11.25
N ASP A 18 -3.60 -8.47 10.08
CA ASP A 18 -4.96 -8.98 9.90
C ASP A 18 -5.02 -10.29 9.09
N LYS A 19 -3.87 -10.78 8.61
CA LYS A 19 -3.71 -11.99 7.79
C LYS A 19 -2.47 -12.78 8.19
N ASP A 20 -2.46 -14.07 7.86
CA ASP A 20 -1.31 -14.94 8.06
C ASP A 20 -0.06 -14.39 7.35
N ILE A 21 1.10 -14.50 8.00
CA ILE A 21 2.41 -14.17 7.43
C ILE A 21 3.15 -15.48 7.20
N LYS A 22 3.28 -15.87 5.92
CA LYS A 22 3.85 -17.15 5.50
C LYS A 22 5.31 -17.08 5.07
N ASN A 23 5.84 -15.86 4.91
CA ASN A 23 7.19 -15.64 4.44
C ASN A 23 7.97 -14.82 5.47
N PRO A 24 9.23 -15.16 5.76
CA PRO A 24 10.07 -14.37 6.64
C PRO A 24 10.32 -12.97 6.05
N GLY A 25 10.65 -12.02 6.90
CA GLY A 25 11.00 -10.66 6.50
C GLY A 25 10.30 -9.56 7.28
N MET A 26 10.41 -8.34 6.74
CA MET A 26 9.97 -7.12 7.42
C MET A 26 8.65 -6.59 6.84
N TYR A 27 7.66 -6.39 7.72
CA TYR A 27 6.31 -5.96 7.35
C TYR A 27 5.93 -4.62 8.00
N THR A 28 5.27 -3.75 7.24
CA THR A 28 4.75 -2.45 7.71
C THR A 28 3.33 -2.24 7.19
N GLY A 29 2.36 -2.03 8.10
CA GLY A 29 0.93 -2.03 7.78
C GLY A 29 0.22 -0.68 7.85
N ILE A 30 0.92 0.38 8.31
CA ILE A 30 0.32 1.72 8.47
C ILE A 30 1.06 2.75 7.62
N LEU A 31 0.32 3.73 7.10
CA LEU A 31 0.92 4.91 6.48
C LEU A 31 1.77 5.67 7.52
N PRO A 32 2.95 6.17 7.14
CA PRO A 32 3.79 6.93 8.06
C PRO A 32 3.09 8.21 8.51
N LEU A 33 3.49 8.70 9.69
CA LEU A 33 3.10 10.03 10.14
C LEU A 33 3.62 11.06 9.15
N MET A 34 2.75 11.96 8.71
CA MET A 34 3.08 13.01 7.75
C MET A 34 2.27 14.28 8.06
N PRO A 35 2.72 15.46 7.60
CA PRO A 35 1.93 16.69 7.70
C PRO A 35 0.51 16.49 7.15
N HIS A 36 -0.49 17.02 7.86
CA HIS A 36 -1.91 16.75 7.57
C HIS A 36 -2.29 16.92 6.10
N LYS A 37 -1.79 17.97 5.44
CA LYS A 37 -2.06 18.23 4.02
C LYS A 37 -1.50 17.14 3.10
N GLN A 38 -0.31 16.63 3.41
CA GLN A 38 0.30 15.53 2.66
C GLN A 38 -0.50 14.24 2.88
N TRP A 39 -0.92 13.99 4.13
CA TRP A 39 -1.75 12.84 4.47
C TRP A 39 -3.05 12.80 3.69
N GLN A 40 -3.77 13.93 3.63
CA GLN A 40 -4.99 14.05 2.83
C GLN A 40 -4.74 13.78 1.34
N ASN A 41 -3.65 14.32 0.80
CA ASN A 41 -3.30 14.11 -0.60
C ASN A 41 -3.02 12.63 -0.87
N VAL A 42 -2.19 11.96 -0.06
CA VAL A 42 -1.89 10.53 -0.20
C VAL A 42 -3.18 9.70 -0.15
N GLY A 43 -4.08 9.97 0.80
CA GLY A 43 -5.37 9.30 0.87
C GLY A 43 -6.20 9.46 -0.42
N LEU A 44 -6.27 10.68 -0.96
CA LEU A 44 -6.96 10.94 -2.23
C LEU A 44 -6.32 10.22 -3.43
N TRP A 45 -4.99 10.15 -3.48
CA TRP A 45 -4.26 9.43 -4.53
C TRP A 45 -4.57 7.93 -4.50
N LEU A 46 -4.56 7.32 -3.33
CA LEU A 46 -4.88 5.90 -3.16
C LEU A 46 -6.29 5.55 -3.67
N VAL A 47 -7.29 6.37 -3.34
CA VAL A 47 -8.67 6.19 -3.82
C VAL A 47 -8.81 6.37 -5.34
N LYS A 48 -7.95 7.19 -5.96
CA LYS A 48 -8.01 7.52 -7.39
C LYS A 48 -7.06 6.69 -8.26
N LEU A 49 -6.30 5.76 -7.68
CA LEU A 49 -5.20 5.08 -8.35
C LEU A 49 -5.66 4.36 -9.62
N ASP A 50 -6.79 3.65 -9.58
CA ASP A 50 -7.37 2.95 -10.74
C ASP A 50 -7.69 3.91 -11.89
N LYS A 51 -8.25 5.08 -11.57
CA LYS A 51 -8.59 6.10 -12.57
C LYS A 51 -7.33 6.66 -13.22
N ILE A 52 -6.28 6.89 -12.43
CA ILE A 52 -4.98 7.37 -12.92
C ILE A 52 -4.36 6.34 -13.86
N VAL A 53 -4.32 5.06 -13.47
CA VAL A 53 -3.81 3.97 -14.30
C VAL A 53 -4.60 3.84 -15.60
N LYS A 54 -5.94 3.87 -15.54
CA LYS A 54 -6.79 3.82 -16.74
C LYS A 54 -6.49 4.97 -17.70
N TYR A 55 -6.37 6.20 -17.19
CA TYR A 55 -6.06 7.37 -18.00
C TYR A 55 -4.67 7.27 -18.65
N LEU A 56 -3.65 6.84 -17.89
CA LEU A 56 -2.30 6.62 -18.40
C LEU A 56 -2.28 5.58 -19.53
N ASN A 57 -2.99 4.46 -19.36
CA ASN A 57 -3.08 3.41 -20.37
C ASN A 57 -3.76 3.89 -21.67
N ILE A 58 -4.82 4.70 -21.57
CA ILE A 58 -5.47 5.30 -22.75
C ILE A 58 -4.48 6.22 -23.47
N LYS A 59 -3.80 7.09 -22.74
CA LYS A 59 -2.86 8.05 -23.32
C LYS A 59 -1.65 7.37 -23.96
N LEU A 60 -1.11 6.31 -23.36
CA LEU A 60 0.02 5.55 -23.91
C LEU A 60 -0.34 4.79 -25.18
N LYS A 61 -1.59 4.36 -25.37
CA LYS A 61 -2.05 3.75 -26.63
C LYS A 61 -2.04 4.79 -27.75
N ASN A 62 -2.67 5.94 -27.51
CA ASN A 62 -2.76 7.04 -28.49
C ASN A 62 -1.39 7.63 -28.91
N LEU A 63 -0.32 7.39 -28.13
CA LEU A 63 1.03 7.85 -28.46
C LEU A 63 1.86 6.82 -29.26
N LYS A 64 1.38 5.59 -29.34
CA LYS A 64 2.03 4.50 -30.10
C LYS A 64 1.44 4.33 -31.51
N ASP A 65 0.26 4.89 -31.73
CA ASP A 65 -0.37 5.05 -33.05
C ASP A 65 0.16 6.31 -33.75
#